data_AF-A0A2P6M9G2-F1
#
_entry.id   AF-A0A2P6M9G2-F1
#
_cell.length_a   1.000
_cell.length_b   1.000
_cell.length_c   1.000
_cell.angle_alpha   90.00
_cell.angle_beta   90.00
_cell.angle_gamma   90.00
#
_symmetry.space_group_name_H-M   'P 1'
#
loop_
_entity.id
_entity.type
_entity.pdbx_description
1 polymer ?
#
loop_
_entity_poly.entity_id
_entity_poly.type
_entity_poly.pdbx_seq_one_letter_code
_entity_poly.pdbx_strand_id
1 'polypeptide(L)'
;MSRLVWLLIVGLLAGCASTPSTRLPGAEGAVRPVTQVVIRYVYVPVDSVLTGPEFIAEGPLSMCPHVAAERKAALQRCNAKLEAIAAKQGTVVEPEGEGKGE
;
A
#
# COMPACT_ATOMS: atom_id res chain seq x y z
N MET A 1 38.57 -72.19 9.11
CA MET A 1 37.30 -71.51 9.44
C MET A 1 37.44 -70.00 9.72
N SER A 2 38.53 -69.53 10.34
CA SER A 2 38.73 -68.09 10.68
C SER A 2 38.82 -67.11 9.49
N ARG A 3 39.35 -67.53 8.34
CA ARG A 3 39.54 -66.64 7.16
C ARG A 3 38.25 -66.27 6.41
N LEU A 4 37.23 -67.13 6.47
CA LEU A 4 35.94 -66.91 5.81
C LEU A 4 35.09 -65.86 6.53
N VAL A 5 35.19 -65.82 7.87
CA VAL A 5 34.50 -64.83 8.70
C VAL A 5 35.04 -63.43 8.42
N TRP A 6 36.36 -63.30 8.26
CA TRP A 6 37.00 -62.02 7.95
C TRP A 6 36.60 -61.46 6.58
N LEU A 7 36.48 -62.31 5.57
CA LEU A 7 36.04 -61.90 4.23
C LEU A 7 34.58 -61.45 4.22
N LEU A 8 33.72 -62.11 4.99
CA LEU A 8 32.32 -61.72 5.16
C LEU A 8 32.16 -60.35 5.83
N ILE A 9 32.97 -60.07 6.86
CA ILE A 9 32.94 -58.79 7.58
C ILE A 9 33.40 -57.64 6.68
N VAL A 10 34.49 -57.83 5.92
CA VAL A 10 34.99 -56.81 4.97
C VAL A 10 33.99 -56.55 3.84
N GLY A 11 33.33 -57.59 3.33
CA GLY A 11 32.28 -57.46 2.32
C GLY A 11 31.06 -56.68 2.83
N LEU A 12 30.67 -56.89 4.09
CA LEU A 12 29.55 -56.16 4.70
C LEU A 12 29.87 -54.68 4.90
N LEU A 13 31.11 -54.34 5.28
CA LEU A 13 31.55 -52.97 5.50
C LEU A 13 31.69 -52.15 4.20
N ALA A 14 32.02 -52.79 3.08
CA ALA A 14 32.11 -52.13 1.77
C ALA A 14 30.74 -51.75 1.17
N GLY A 15 29.66 -52.40 1.61
CA GLY A 15 28.29 -52.15 1.12
C GLY A 15 27.61 -50.90 1.68
N CYS A 16 28.16 -50.28 2.74
CA CYS A 16 27.52 -49.14 3.43
C CYS A 16 27.86 -47.76 2.83
N ALA A 17 28.62 -47.67 1.75
CA ALA A 17 29.11 -46.39 1.21
C ALA A 17 28.21 -45.74 0.13
N SER A 18 26.99 -46.21 -0.08
CA SER A 18 26.08 -45.61 -1.06
C SER A 18 25.10 -44.65 -0.39
N THR A 19 25.57 -43.43 -0.10
CA THR A 19 24.68 -42.31 0.24
C THR A 19 24.17 -41.67 -1.06
N PRO A 20 22.85 -41.57 -1.28
CA PRO A 20 22.32 -40.85 -2.44
C PRO A 20 22.69 -39.36 -2.31
N SER A 21 23.36 -38.82 -3.32
CA SER A 21 23.65 -37.39 -3.38
C SER A 21 22.37 -36.64 -3.70
N THR A 22 21.75 -36.06 -2.68
CA THR A 22 20.66 -35.09 -2.82
C THR A 22 21.25 -33.82 -3.46
N ARG A 23 21.42 -33.82 -4.79
CA ARG A 23 21.77 -32.62 -5.56
C ARG A 23 20.59 -31.66 -5.46
N LEU A 24 20.68 -30.69 -4.56
CA LEU A 24 19.92 -29.46 -4.67
C LEU A 24 20.22 -28.87 -6.06
N PRO A 25 19.21 -28.41 -6.83
CA PRO A 25 19.45 -27.76 -8.10
C PRO A 25 20.46 -26.62 -7.88
N GLY A 26 21.52 -26.61 -8.69
CA GLY A 26 22.58 -25.61 -8.57
C GLY A 26 22.03 -24.20 -8.71
N ALA A 27 22.78 -23.22 -8.20
CA ALA A 27 22.45 -21.79 -8.27
C ALA A 27 22.14 -21.28 -9.71
N GLU A 28 22.48 -22.09 -10.73
CA GLU A 28 22.09 -21.98 -12.14
C GLU A 28 20.58 -21.70 -12.38
N GLY A 29 19.71 -22.12 -11.46
CA GLY A 29 18.24 -21.92 -11.55
C GLY A 29 17.69 -20.78 -10.70
N ALA A 30 18.52 -20.03 -9.97
CA ALA A 30 18.06 -18.98 -9.08
C ALA A 30 17.68 -17.72 -9.87
N VAL A 31 16.39 -17.55 -10.15
CA VAL A 31 15.84 -16.30 -10.72
C VAL A 31 15.96 -15.20 -9.67
N ARG A 32 16.68 -14.13 -10.01
CA ARG A 32 16.84 -12.98 -9.12
C ARG A 32 15.51 -12.21 -9.06
N PRO A 33 14.91 -12.02 -7.89
CA PRO A 33 13.65 -11.28 -7.78
C PRO A 33 13.85 -9.84 -8.24
N VAL A 34 12.89 -9.33 -9.02
CA VAL A 34 12.86 -7.94 -9.44
C VAL A 34 12.02 -7.16 -8.45
N THR A 35 12.63 -6.18 -7.77
CA THR A 35 11.92 -5.30 -6.85
C THR A 35 10.92 -4.44 -7.62
N GLN A 36 9.65 -4.53 -7.26
CA GLN A 36 8.60 -3.68 -7.81
C GLN A 36 8.22 -2.63 -6.77
N VAL A 37 8.26 -1.35 -7.16
CA VAL A 37 7.78 -0.25 -6.33
C VAL A 37 6.31 -0.04 -6.64
N VAL A 38 5.44 -0.31 -5.67
CA VAL A 38 3.99 -0.09 -5.79
C VAL A 38 3.65 1.21 -5.08
N ILE A 39 3.19 2.21 -5.85
CA ILE A 39 2.66 3.46 -5.30
C ILE A 39 1.18 3.24 -4.98
N ARG A 40 0.80 3.42 -3.72
CA ARG A 40 -0.59 3.36 -3.27
C ARG A 40 -1.11 4.78 -3.01
N TYR A 41 -2.22 5.12 -3.64
CA TYR A 41 -2.94 6.37 -3.38
C TYR A 41 -4.12 6.09 -2.45
N VAL A 42 -4.26 6.89 -1.39
CA VAL A 42 -5.43 6.85 -0.51
C VAL A 42 -6.21 8.15 -0.72
N TYR A 43 -7.44 8.02 -1.20
CA TYR A 43 -8.31 9.17 -1.44
C TYR A 43 -9.20 9.41 -0.23
N VAL A 44 -9.12 10.61 0.36
CA VAL A 44 -9.98 11.02 1.47
C VAL A 44 -11.27 11.62 0.90
N PRO A 45 -12.45 11.07 1.21
CA PRO A 45 -13.70 11.63 0.75
C PRO A 45 -13.96 12.98 1.45
N VAL A 46 -14.28 13.99 0.66
CA VAL A 46 -14.77 15.28 1.14
C VAL A 46 -16.29 15.29 1.09
N ASP A 47 -16.94 15.81 2.13
CA ASP A 47 -18.41 15.87 2.18
C ASP A 47 -18.94 16.72 1.02
N SER A 48 -19.96 16.22 0.32
CA SER A 48 -20.56 16.89 -0.84
C SER A 48 -21.12 18.28 -0.53
N VAL A 49 -21.50 18.52 0.73
CA VAL A 49 -21.97 19.82 1.23
C VAL A 49 -20.86 20.89 1.15
N LEU A 50 -19.59 20.49 1.27
CA LEU A 50 -18.44 21.39 1.23
C LEU A 50 -18.02 21.73 -0.21
N THR A 51 -18.30 20.85 -1.17
CA THR A 51 -17.92 21.01 -2.58
C THR A 51 -19.06 21.52 -3.47
N GLY A 52 -20.28 21.58 -2.94
CA GLY A 52 -21.45 22.10 -3.66
C GLY A 52 -21.32 23.59 -3.99
N PRO A 53 -21.85 24.02 -5.16
CA PRO A 53 -21.79 25.41 -5.58
C PRO A 53 -22.52 26.32 -4.59
N GLU A 54 -21.92 27.48 -4.30
CA GLU A 54 -22.54 28.50 -3.46
C GLU A 54 -23.41 29.41 -4.31
N PHE A 55 -24.58 29.79 -3.80
CA PHE A 55 -25.44 30.76 -4.46
C PHE A 55 -24.79 32.15 -4.44
N ILE A 56 -24.76 32.81 -5.60
CA ILE A 56 -24.26 34.18 -5.75
C ILE A 56 -25.45 35.09 -6.04
N ALA A 57 -25.65 36.09 -5.18
CA ALA A 57 -26.71 37.07 -5.37
C ALA A 57 -26.51 37.88 -6.65
N GLU A 58 -27.61 38.13 -7.35
CA GLU A 58 -27.69 38.92 -8.57
C GLU A 58 -28.90 39.86 -8.50
N GLY A 59 -28.82 41.00 -9.19
CA GLY A 59 -29.89 41.99 -9.18
C GLY A 59 -29.57 43.26 -9.97
N PRO A 60 -30.56 44.16 -10.13
CA PRO A 60 -30.38 45.43 -10.83
C PRO A 60 -29.43 46.36 -10.07
N LEU A 61 -28.87 47.35 -10.78
CA LEU A 61 -27.92 48.31 -10.19
C LEU A 61 -28.49 49.11 -9.01
N SER A 62 -29.82 49.31 -8.97
CA SER A 62 -30.50 49.93 -7.82
C SER A 62 -30.34 49.15 -6.52
N MET A 63 -30.04 47.84 -6.59
CA MET A 63 -29.86 46.94 -5.45
C MET A 63 -28.38 46.65 -5.13
N CYS A 64 -27.44 47.39 -5.75
CA CYS A 64 -26.00 47.17 -5.59
C CYS A 64 -25.54 47.00 -4.12
N PRO A 65 -25.95 47.85 -3.15
CA PRO A 65 -25.51 47.68 -1.76
C PRO A 65 -25.97 46.36 -1.14
N HIS A 66 -27.20 45.94 -1.45
CA HIS A 66 -27.77 44.70 -0.93
C HIS A 66 -27.09 43.47 -1.55
N VAL A 67 -26.97 43.45 -2.89
CA VAL A 67 -26.28 42.38 -3.62
C VAL A 67 -24.82 42.26 -3.17
N ALA A 68 -24.13 43.38 -2.91
CA ALA A 68 -22.77 43.36 -2.40
C ALA A 68 -22.67 42.75 -0.99
N ALA A 69 -23.60 43.06 -0.10
CA ALA A 69 -23.66 42.47 1.24
C ALA A 69 -23.91 40.95 1.18
N GLU A 70 -24.84 40.50 0.35
CA GLU A 70 -25.12 39.08 0.16
C GLU A 70 -23.94 38.33 -0.45
N ARG A 71 -23.26 38.92 -1.44
CA ARG A 71 -22.03 38.36 -2.01
C ARG A 71 -20.90 38.25 -0.99
N LYS A 72 -20.74 39.26 -0.12
CA LYS A 72 -19.77 39.19 0.98
C LYS A 72 -20.08 38.02 1.92
N ALA A 73 -21.34 37.83 2.27
CA ALA A 73 -21.76 36.70 3.10
C ALA A 73 -21.52 35.35 2.40
N ALA A 74 -21.77 35.25 1.09
CA ALA A 74 -21.46 34.06 0.30
C ALA A 74 -19.96 33.75 0.29
N LEU A 75 -19.10 34.76 0.09
CA LEU A 75 -17.65 34.59 0.15
C LEU A 75 -17.18 34.10 1.52
N GLN A 76 -17.75 34.61 2.61
CA GLN A 76 -17.42 34.14 3.96
C GLN A 76 -17.77 32.65 4.14
N ARG A 77 -18.93 32.20 3.63
CA ARG A 77 -19.31 30.78 3.67
C ARG A 77 -18.39 29.91 2.81
N CYS A 78 -17.99 30.39 1.62
CA CYS A 78 -17.02 29.69 0.78
C CYS A 78 -15.66 29.54 1.48
N ASN A 79 -15.16 30.59 2.12
CA ASN A 79 -13.89 30.52 2.86
C ASN A 79 -13.97 29.50 4.01
N ALA A 80 -15.07 29.50 4.77
CA ALA A 80 -15.28 28.50 5.82
C ALA A 80 -15.32 27.06 5.27
N LYS A 81 -15.96 26.84 4.10
CA LYS A 81 -15.94 25.54 3.42
C LYS A 81 -14.51 25.13 3.04
N LEU A 82 -13.70 26.05 2.50
CA LEU A 82 -12.32 25.78 2.12
C LEU A 82 -11.44 25.41 3.33
N GLU A 83 -11.60 26.11 4.46
CA GLU A 83 -10.91 25.79 5.71
C GLU A 83 -11.26 24.38 6.21
N ALA A 84 -12.55 24.00 6.14
CA ALA A 84 -12.99 22.66 6.50
C ALA A 84 -12.42 21.57 5.57
N ILE A 85 -12.32 21.85 4.27
CA ILE A 85 -11.70 20.92 3.30
C ILE A 85 -10.20 20.77 3.60
N ALA A 86 -9.50 21.87 3.86
CA ALA A 86 -8.07 21.85 4.17
C ALA A 86 -7.79 21.03 5.45
N ALA A 87 -8.64 21.15 6.47
CA ALA A 87 -8.54 20.35 7.68
C ALA A 87 -8.66 18.83 7.40
N LYS A 88 -9.51 18.41 6.46
CA LYS A 88 -9.63 17.00 6.05
C LYS A 88 -8.47 16.53 5.17
N GLN A 89 -7.92 17.39 4.32
CA GLN A 89 -6.78 17.03 3.46
C GLN A 89 -5.47 16.87 4.25
N GLY A 90 -5.35 17.52 5.41
CA GLY A 90 -4.18 17.44 6.29
C GLY A 90 -4.14 16.21 7.21
N THR A 91 -5.16 15.35 7.21
CA THR A 91 -5.17 14.16 8.08
C THR A 91 -4.31 13.05 7.51
N VAL A 92 -3.35 12.56 8.30
CA VAL A 92 -2.55 11.37 7.96
C VAL A 92 -3.49 10.16 7.86
N VAL A 93 -3.43 9.44 6.74
CA VAL A 93 -4.16 8.19 6.55
C VAL A 93 -3.15 7.05 6.55
N GLU A 94 -3.27 6.14 7.51
CA GLU A 94 -2.50 4.90 7.47
C GLU A 94 -3.07 4.01 6.36
N PRO A 95 -2.22 3.46 5.48
CA PRO A 95 -2.69 2.53 4.47
C PRO A 95 -3.18 1.23 5.13
N GLU A 96 -4.45 0.90 4.93
CA GLU A 96 -5.02 -0.39 5.35
C GLU A 96 -4.36 -1.53 4.54
N GLY A 97 -3.26 -2.07 5.05
CA GLY A 97 -2.53 -3.11 4.33
C GLY A 97 -1.10 -3.37 4.72
N GLU A 98 -0.60 -2.87 5.85
CA GLU A 98 0.58 -3.47 6.51
C GLU A 98 0.16 -4.83 7.10
N GLY A 99 0.00 -5.80 6.21
CA GLY A 99 0.07 -7.21 6.57
C GLY A 99 1.44 -7.47 7.15
N LYS A 100 1.47 -7.63 8.47
CA LYS A 100 2.58 -8.15 9.27
C LYS A 100 2.92 -9.56 8.76
N GLY A 101 3.77 -9.64 7.73
CA GLY A 101 4.36 -10.88 7.25
C GLY A 101 5.62 -11.19 8.05
N GLU A 102 5.43 -11.72 9.26
CA GLU A 102 6.43 -12.55 9.95
C GLU A 102 6.50 -13.94 9.31
#